data_AF-G8R194-F1
#
_entry.id   AF-G8R194-F1
#
_cell.length_a   1.000
_cell.length_b   1.000
_cell.length_c   1.000
_cell.angle_alpha   90.00
_cell.angle_beta   90.00
_cell.angle_gamma   90.00
#
_symmetry.space_group_name_H-M   'P 1'
#
loop_
_entity.id
_entity.type
_entity.pdbx_description
1 polymer ?
#
loop_
_entity_poly.entity_id
_entity_poly.type
_entity_poly.pdbx_seq_one_letter_code
_entity_poly.pdbx_strand_id
1 'polypeptide(L)'
;MNRRTRKILISIILFGLFIFAVHILVQLTIDINYSATLETKYNKTIDTERHLIETRWATLETPDNWRNLVHSQTCPGYVGGLWTGKGMIDYEYGYMAPVYSDNQDFTTVTDTINDLIIEISRKGKLTALHLPQQKEMTGGLTFYASETSTRNFNTLMEIIQTMKFEK
;
A
#
# COMPACT_ATOMS: atom_id res chain seq x y z
N MET A 1 34.66 26.49 -26.78
CA MET A 1 33.95 26.35 -25.49
C MET A 1 34.98 26.39 -24.35
N ASN A 2 34.82 27.29 -23.38
CA ASN A 2 35.73 27.47 -22.24
C ASN A 2 35.74 26.20 -21.36
N ARG A 3 36.91 25.88 -20.76
CA ARG A 3 37.13 24.75 -19.83
C ARG A 3 36.07 24.67 -18.72
N ARG A 4 35.56 25.81 -18.26
CA ARG A 4 34.49 25.96 -17.25
C ARG A 4 33.13 25.52 -17.82
N THR A 5 32.77 25.96 -19.03
CA THR A 5 31.54 25.57 -19.72
C THR A 5 31.52 24.08 -20.05
N ARG A 6 32.69 23.50 -20.43
CA ARG A 6 32.83 22.06 -20.66
C ARG A 6 32.60 21.23 -19.40
N LYS A 7 33.11 21.68 -18.25
CA LYS A 7 32.89 21.01 -16.95
C LYS A 7 31.41 21.03 -16.56
N ILE A 8 30.74 22.17 -16.70
CA ILE A 8 29.31 22.31 -16.39
C ILE A 8 28.48 21.38 -17.28
N LEU A 9 28.75 21.35 -18.59
CA LEU A 9 28.03 20.49 -19.53
C LEU A 9 28.20 19.00 -19.16
N ILE A 10 29.42 18.57 -18.82
CA ILE A 10 29.70 17.21 -18.37
C ILE A 10 28.94 16.89 -17.08
N SER A 11 28.92 17.81 -16.10
CA SER A 11 28.17 17.62 -14.85
C SER A 11 26.67 17.47 -15.08
N ILE A 12 26.08 18.25 -15.99
CA ILE A 12 24.65 18.12 -16.34
C ILE A 12 24.37 16.76 -16.98
N ILE A 13 25.22 16.32 -17.91
CA ILE A 13 25.08 15.00 -18.57
C ILE A 13 25.21 13.87 -17.54
N LEU A 14 26.21 13.95 -16.65
CA LEU A 14 26.41 12.95 -15.60
C LEU A 14 25.24 12.93 -14.61
N PHE A 15 24.69 14.08 -14.26
CA PHE A 15 23.50 14.15 -13.40
C PHE A 15 22.26 13.55 -14.08
N GLY A 16 22.06 13.83 -15.37
CA GLY A 16 21.01 13.20 -16.17
C GLY A 16 21.16 11.68 -16.25
N LEU A 17 22.38 11.18 -16.50
CA LEU A 17 22.68 9.74 -16.49
C LEU A 17 22.47 9.12 -15.11
N PHE A 18 22.80 9.83 -14.03
CA PHE A 18 22.57 9.38 -12.67
C PHE A 18 21.07 9.22 -12.39
N ILE A 19 20.24 10.21 -12.72
CA ILE A 19 18.78 10.12 -12.59
C ILE A 19 18.24 8.94 -13.40
N PHE A 20 18.70 8.79 -14.64
CA PHE A 20 18.28 7.69 -15.51
C PHE A 20 18.66 6.31 -14.96
N ALA A 21 19.89 6.16 -14.45
CA ALA A 21 20.36 4.93 -13.83
C ALA A 21 19.57 4.60 -12.56
N VAL A 22 19.29 5.60 -11.71
CA VAL A 22 18.42 5.43 -10.53
C VAL A 22 17.02 5.01 -10.96
N HIS A 23 16.45 5.62 -11.99
CA HIS A 23 15.13 5.25 -12.51
C HIS A 23 15.07 3.80 -12.99
N ILE A 24 16.05 3.37 -13.80
CA ILE A 24 16.15 1.97 -14.26
C ILE A 24 16.34 1.03 -13.07
N LEU A 25 17.20 1.36 -12.11
CA LEU A 25 17.44 0.53 -10.94
C LEU A 25 16.16 0.34 -10.10
N VAL A 26 15.37 1.39 -9.92
CA VAL A 26 14.08 1.31 -9.22
C VAL A 26 13.09 0.45 -10.00
N GLN A 27 13.01 0.57 -11.33
CA GLN A 27 12.16 -0.28 -12.16
C GLN A 27 12.58 -1.76 -12.15
N LEU A 28 13.88 -2.06 -12.05
CA LEU A 28 14.39 -3.44 -12.00
C LEU A 28 14.23 -4.11 -10.62
N THR A 29 14.04 -3.32 -9.55
CA THR A 29 13.99 -3.83 -8.17
C THR A 29 12.61 -3.79 -7.55
N ILE A 30 11.69 -2.98 -8.08
CA ILE A 30 10.32 -2.86 -7.58
C ILE A 30 9.38 -2.88 -8.78
N ASP A 31 8.62 -3.98 -8.91
CA ASP A 31 7.57 -4.12 -9.92
C ASP A 31 6.39 -3.25 -9.52
N ILE A 32 6.52 -1.93 -9.72
CA ILE A 32 5.48 -0.93 -9.49
C ILE A 32 4.77 -0.67 -10.82
N ASN A 33 3.46 -0.91 -10.85
CA ASN A 33 2.60 -0.41 -11.90
C ASN A 33 2.39 1.11 -11.71
N TYR A 34 3.27 1.89 -12.32
CA TYR A 34 3.24 3.36 -12.25
C TYR A 34 1.96 3.95 -12.83
N SER A 35 1.38 3.38 -13.90
CA SER A 35 0.12 3.88 -14.48
C SER A 35 -1.00 3.80 -13.45
N ALA A 36 -1.19 2.61 -12.86
CA ALA A 36 -2.22 2.40 -11.83
C ALA A 36 -1.95 3.20 -10.56
N THR A 37 -0.68 3.37 -10.19
CA THR A 37 -0.28 4.21 -9.05
C THR A 37 -0.65 5.68 -9.29
N LEU A 38 -0.34 6.23 -10.46
CA LEU A 38 -0.64 7.62 -10.82
C LEU A 38 -2.14 7.88 -11.06
N GLU A 39 -2.90 6.84 -11.42
CA GLU A 39 -4.36 6.89 -11.52
C GLU A 39 -5.08 6.94 -10.16
N THR A 40 -4.38 6.64 -9.06
CA THR A 40 -4.97 6.73 -7.71
C THR A 40 -5.42 8.16 -7.44
N LYS A 41 -6.71 8.34 -7.11
CA LYS A 41 -7.25 9.65 -6.77
C LYS A 41 -7.10 9.93 -5.29
N TYR A 42 -6.78 11.19 -5.00
CA TYR A 42 -6.58 11.70 -3.65
C TYR A 42 -7.49 12.89 -3.42
N ASN A 43 -8.47 12.76 -2.54
CA ASN A 43 -9.43 13.82 -2.22
C ASN A 43 -9.26 14.27 -0.77
N LYS A 44 -9.03 15.56 -0.53
CA LYS A 44 -8.92 16.09 0.84
C LYS A 44 -10.25 15.99 1.57
N THR A 45 -10.20 15.59 2.83
CA THR A 45 -11.34 15.67 3.75
C THR A 45 -11.50 17.10 4.30
N ILE A 46 -12.59 17.36 5.03
CA ILE A 46 -12.79 18.62 5.75
C ILE A 46 -11.68 18.80 6.81
N ASP A 47 -11.28 17.69 7.43
CA ASP A 47 -10.06 17.61 8.23
C ASP A 47 -8.82 17.64 7.30
N THR A 48 -7.92 18.59 7.55
CA THR A 48 -6.72 18.78 6.73
C THR A 48 -5.63 17.74 6.97
N GLU A 49 -5.71 16.98 8.07
CA GLU A 49 -4.74 15.94 8.42
C GLU A 49 -5.08 14.57 7.81
N ARG A 50 -6.23 14.46 7.12
CA ARG A 50 -6.68 13.24 6.45
C ARG A 50 -7.02 13.49 4.98
N HIS A 51 -7.06 12.39 4.22
CA HIS A 51 -7.54 12.40 2.86
C HIS A 51 -8.15 11.04 2.48
N LEU A 52 -8.95 11.05 1.44
CA LEU A 52 -9.48 9.85 0.81
C LEU A 52 -8.51 9.38 -0.28
N ILE A 53 -8.14 8.11 -0.21
CA ILE A 53 -7.45 7.37 -1.27
C ILE A 53 -8.51 6.50 -1.95
N GLU A 54 -8.81 6.78 -3.22
CA GLU A 54 -9.73 5.96 -4.02
C GLU A 54 -8.92 4.92 -4.79
N THR A 55 -9.10 3.66 -4.42
CA THR A 55 -8.53 2.51 -5.15
C THR A 55 -9.64 1.83 -5.97
N ARG A 56 -9.27 0.82 -6.75
CA ARG A 56 -10.26 0.03 -7.50
C ARG A 56 -11.12 -0.90 -6.64
N TRP A 57 -10.74 -1.13 -5.38
CA TRP A 57 -11.41 -2.10 -4.50
C TRP A 57 -12.01 -1.45 -3.25
N ALA A 58 -11.54 -0.28 -2.85
CA ALA A 58 -12.12 0.52 -1.78
C ALA A 58 -11.71 1.99 -1.83
N THR A 59 -12.48 2.80 -1.14
CA THR A 59 -12.11 4.13 -0.69
C THR A 59 -11.65 4.09 0.77
N LEU A 60 -10.47 4.65 1.04
CA LEU A 60 -9.78 4.63 2.33
C LEU A 60 -9.59 6.05 2.88
N GLU A 61 -9.99 6.31 4.12
CA GLU A 61 -9.71 7.59 4.80
C GLU A 61 -8.42 7.50 5.63
N THR A 62 -7.32 7.99 5.08
CA THR A 62 -5.97 7.81 5.64
C THR A 62 -5.35 9.15 6.06
N PRO A 63 -4.27 9.16 6.87
CA PRO A 63 -3.48 10.37 7.11
C PRO A 63 -2.99 10.99 5.81
N ASP A 64 -2.90 12.32 5.75
CA ASP A 64 -2.60 13.10 4.55
C ASP A 64 -1.26 12.77 3.85
N ASN A 65 -0.35 12.13 4.58
CA ASN A 65 0.97 11.73 4.12
C ASN A 65 1.03 10.31 3.57
N TRP A 66 -0.07 9.55 3.62
CA TRP A 66 -0.11 8.17 3.11
C TRP A 66 -0.32 8.15 1.59
N ARG A 67 0.32 7.22 0.90
CA ARG A 67 0.20 7.09 -0.57
C ARG A 67 -0.02 5.63 -0.93
N ASN A 68 -0.91 5.39 -1.90
CA ASN A 68 -1.09 4.08 -2.48
C ASN A 68 -0.07 3.86 -3.59
N LEU A 69 0.60 2.71 -3.56
CA LEU A 69 1.44 2.21 -4.64
C LEU A 69 0.84 0.90 -5.13
N VAL A 70 0.58 0.81 -6.43
CA VAL A 70 0.10 -0.42 -7.06
C VAL A 70 1.31 -1.17 -7.59
N HIS A 71 1.55 -2.38 -7.07
CA HIS A 71 2.63 -3.24 -7.54
C HIS A 71 2.19 -3.95 -8.82
N SER A 72 1.14 -4.78 -8.72
CA SER A 72 0.62 -5.52 -9.85
C SER A 72 -0.90 -5.64 -9.81
N GLN A 73 -1.48 -5.92 -10.98
CA GLN A 73 -2.89 -6.32 -11.11
C GLN A 73 -2.86 -7.78 -11.51
N THR A 74 -3.35 -8.67 -10.65
CA THR A 74 -3.48 -10.09 -10.93
C THR A 74 -4.94 -10.40 -11.24
N CYS A 75 -5.22 -11.45 -11.99
CA CYS A 75 -6.60 -11.92 -12.12
C CYS A 75 -6.77 -13.10 -11.15
N PRO A 76 -7.64 -13.02 -10.12
CA PRO A 76 -8.55 -11.94 -9.74
C PRO A 76 -8.08 -11.23 -8.45
N GLY A 77 -7.25 -10.20 -8.57
CA GLY A 77 -6.74 -9.44 -7.43
C GLY A 77 -5.88 -8.21 -7.71
N TYR A 78 -5.58 -7.45 -6.67
CA TYR A 78 -4.72 -6.28 -6.69
C TYR A 78 -3.64 -6.43 -5.63
N VAL A 79 -2.39 -6.26 -6.02
CA VAL A 79 -1.25 -6.25 -5.09
C VAL A 79 -0.68 -4.85 -5.05
N GLY A 80 -0.48 -4.32 -3.85
CA GLY A 80 0.06 -2.98 -3.68
C GLY A 80 0.57 -2.76 -2.27
N GLY A 81 0.82 -1.50 -1.95
CA GLY A 81 1.23 -1.09 -0.63
C GLY A 81 0.81 0.34 -0.31
N LEU A 82 0.48 0.57 0.96
CA LEU A 82 0.28 1.91 1.51
C LEU A 82 1.61 2.40 2.07
N TRP A 83 2.21 3.38 1.41
CA TRP A 83 3.39 4.07 1.92
C TRP A 83 2.96 5.06 3.00
N THR A 84 3.44 4.86 4.22
CA THR A 84 3.03 5.62 5.43
C THR A 84 3.92 6.83 5.74
N GLY A 85 4.92 7.10 4.89
CA GLY A 85 6.04 8.00 5.21
C GLY A 85 7.14 7.35 6.06
N LYS A 86 6.84 6.29 6.81
CA LYS A 86 7.79 5.59 7.71
C LYS A 86 8.01 4.11 7.36
N GLY A 87 7.35 3.63 6.31
CA GLY A 87 7.41 2.24 5.86
C GLY A 87 6.25 1.91 4.92
N MET A 88 6.28 0.72 4.34
CA MET A 88 5.23 0.17 3.49
C MET A 88 4.32 -0.77 4.28
N ILE A 89 3.01 -0.67 4.07
CA ILE A 89 2.03 -1.68 4.48
C ILE A 89 1.55 -2.35 3.21
N ASP A 90 2.14 -3.49 2.88
CA ASP A 90 1.76 -4.25 1.70
C ASP A 90 0.36 -4.85 1.89
N TYR A 91 -0.41 -4.87 0.81
CA TYR A 91 -1.73 -5.47 0.79
C TYR A 91 -1.95 -6.31 -0.47
N GLU A 92 -2.86 -7.26 -0.36
CA GLU A 92 -3.44 -7.98 -1.48
C GLU A 92 -4.94 -8.07 -1.33
N TYR A 93 -5.65 -7.69 -2.39
CA TYR A 93 -7.10 -7.81 -2.50
C TYR A 93 -7.42 -8.85 -3.56
N GLY A 94 -8.39 -9.72 -3.33
CA GLY A 94 -8.85 -10.71 -4.31
C GLY A 94 -8.82 -12.15 -3.79
N TYR A 95 -8.92 -13.11 -4.72
CA TYR A 95 -8.99 -14.54 -4.39
C TYR A 95 -7.70 -15.08 -3.74
N MET A 96 -6.56 -14.46 -4.04
CA MET A 96 -5.25 -14.88 -3.53
C MET A 96 -4.81 -14.11 -2.28
N ALA A 97 -5.69 -13.24 -1.72
CA ALA A 97 -5.40 -12.55 -0.48
C ALA A 97 -5.08 -13.56 0.63
N PRO A 98 -3.85 -13.56 1.18
CA PRO A 98 -3.40 -14.64 2.06
C PRO A 98 -4.19 -14.63 3.37
N VAL A 99 -4.61 -15.82 3.80
CA VAL A 99 -5.31 -16.03 5.07
C VAL A 99 -4.31 -16.61 6.07
N TYR A 100 -3.89 -15.80 7.03
CA TYR A 100 -2.87 -16.20 8.00
C TYR A 100 -3.40 -17.08 9.14
N SER A 101 -4.72 -17.18 9.33
CA SER A 101 -5.35 -18.09 10.31
C SER A 101 -5.00 -19.56 10.07
N ASP A 102 -4.75 -19.93 8.81
CA ASP A 102 -4.48 -21.31 8.42
C ASP A 102 -3.01 -21.70 8.67
N ASN A 103 -2.17 -20.73 9.03
CA ASN A 103 -0.76 -20.94 9.31
C ASN A 103 -0.51 -21.10 10.81
N GLN A 104 -0.07 -22.29 11.22
CA GLN A 104 0.20 -22.63 12.63
C GLN A 104 1.27 -21.76 13.30
N ASP A 105 2.10 -21.06 12.52
CA ASP A 105 3.09 -20.12 13.07
C ASP A 105 2.48 -18.81 13.59
N PHE A 106 1.22 -18.52 13.24
CA PHE A 106 0.52 -17.30 13.62
C PHE A 106 -0.50 -17.59 14.73
N THR A 107 -0.57 -16.67 15.69
CA THR A 107 -1.70 -16.62 16.63
C THR A 107 -2.73 -15.66 16.06
N THR A 108 -3.93 -16.17 15.77
CA THR A 108 -4.99 -15.40 15.12
C THR A 108 -6.18 -15.20 16.04
N VAL A 109 -6.70 -13.98 16.05
CA VAL A 109 -7.94 -13.61 16.75
C VAL A 109 -8.89 -13.02 15.71
N THR A 110 -10.14 -13.48 15.73
CA THR A 110 -11.23 -12.89 14.94
C THR A 110 -11.92 -11.82 15.78
N ASP A 111 -12.19 -10.68 15.17
CA ASP A 111 -12.91 -9.56 15.79
C ASP A 111 -13.95 -8.99 14.82
N THR A 112 -14.82 -8.10 15.29
CA THR A 112 -15.81 -7.41 14.47
C THR A 112 -15.73 -5.91 14.68
N ILE A 113 -15.56 -5.17 13.59
CA ILE A 113 -15.41 -3.71 13.63
C ILE A 113 -16.25 -3.09 12.53
N ASN A 114 -17.15 -2.17 12.91
CA ASN A 114 -18.13 -1.56 12.00
C ASN A 114 -18.88 -2.59 11.14
N ASP A 115 -19.36 -3.66 11.77
CA ASP A 115 -20.01 -4.82 11.13
C ASP A 115 -19.15 -5.56 10.09
N LEU A 116 -17.83 -5.35 10.10
CA LEU A 116 -16.86 -6.10 9.32
C LEU A 116 -16.18 -7.14 10.20
N ILE A 117 -16.20 -8.39 9.75
CA ILE A 117 -15.41 -9.47 10.36
C ILE A 117 -13.96 -9.26 9.93
N ILE A 118 -13.05 -9.29 10.90
CA ILE A 118 -11.61 -9.17 10.66
C ILE A 118 -10.86 -10.28 11.38
N GLU A 119 -9.74 -10.68 10.81
CA GLU A 119 -8.81 -11.64 11.40
C GLU A 119 -7.46 -10.95 11.63
N ILE A 120 -7.04 -10.87 12.88
CA ILE A 120 -5.78 -10.25 13.28
C ILE A 120 -4.80 -11.36 13.61
N SER A 121 -3.79 -11.55 12.76
CA SER A 121 -2.81 -12.63 12.89
C SER A 121 -1.45 -12.08 13.32
N ARG A 122 -0.85 -12.64 14.37
CA ARG A 122 0.43 -12.18 14.93
C ARG A 122 1.48 -13.27 14.96
N LYS A 123 2.72 -12.93 14.57
CA LYS A 123 3.92 -13.79 14.66
C LYS A 123 5.11 -12.96 15.12
N GLY A 124 5.56 -13.17 16.36
CA GLY A 124 6.61 -12.36 16.97
C GLY A 124 6.20 -10.87 17.02
N LYS A 125 6.93 -10.01 16.30
CA LYS A 125 6.65 -8.57 16.18
C LYS A 125 5.83 -8.19 14.94
N LEU A 126 5.36 -9.17 14.18
CA LEU A 126 4.64 -8.94 12.93
C LEU A 126 3.13 -9.08 13.15
N THR A 127 2.37 -8.21 12.51
CA THR A 127 0.90 -8.23 12.51
C THR A 127 0.44 -8.23 11.07
N ALA A 128 -0.38 -9.21 10.71
CA ALA A 128 -1.19 -9.23 9.50
C ALA A 128 -2.65 -8.99 9.87
N LEU A 129 -3.41 -8.49 8.92
CA LEU A 129 -4.84 -8.27 9.08
C LEU A 129 -5.55 -8.72 7.82
N HIS A 130 -6.51 -9.64 7.96
CA HIS A 130 -7.31 -10.17 6.87
C HIS A 130 -8.79 -9.77 7.07
N LEU A 131 -9.41 -9.33 6.00
CA LEU A 131 -10.85 -9.14 5.87
C LEU A 131 -11.33 -10.21 4.89
N PRO A 132 -12.06 -11.25 5.34
CA PRO A 132 -12.68 -12.18 4.42
C PRO A 132 -13.67 -11.44 3.51
N GLN A 133 -13.97 -12.05 2.37
CA GLN A 133 -14.95 -11.50 1.43
C GLN A 133 -16.30 -11.31 2.13
N GLN A 134 -16.78 -10.07 2.14
CA GLN A 134 -18.02 -9.69 2.81
C GLN A 134 -18.58 -8.39 2.24
N LYS A 135 -19.84 -8.09 2.58
CA LYS A 135 -20.55 -6.89 2.09
C LYS A 135 -20.47 -6.80 0.56
N GLU A 136 -19.95 -5.71 0.02
CA GLU A 136 -19.83 -5.46 -1.43
C GLU A 136 -18.48 -5.91 -2.01
N MET A 137 -17.60 -6.51 -1.20
CA MET A 137 -16.30 -7.00 -1.67
C MET A 137 -16.46 -8.15 -2.67
N THR A 138 -15.71 -8.06 -3.76
CA THR A 138 -15.55 -9.10 -4.78
C THR A 138 -14.49 -10.16 -4.42
N GLY A 139 -13.67 -9.93 -3.38
CA GLY A 139 -12.69 -10.87 -2.85
C GLY A 139 -12.26 -10.49 -1.43
N GLY A 140 -11.35 -11.26 -0.82
CA GLY A 140 -10.78 -10.92 0.49
C GLY A 140 -9.75 -9.80 0.39
N LEU A 141 -9.44 -9.13 1.51
CA LEU A 141 -8.36 -8.13 1.61
C LEU A 141 -7.41 -8.54 2.73
N THR A 142 -6.12 -8.64 2.43
CA THR A 142 -5.11 -8.87 3.46
C THR A 142 -4.07 -7.78 3.44
N PHE A 143 -3.81 -7.18 4.60
CA PHE A 143 -2.58 -6.43 4.88
C PHE A 143 -1.54 -7.39 5.44
N TYR A 144 -0.39 -7.46 4.77
CA TYR A 144 0.66 -8.45 5.05
C TYR A 144 1.28 -8.30 6.44
N ALA A 145 1.80 -9.42 6.94
CA ALA A 145 2.52 -9.47 8.21
C ALA A 145 3.83 -8.68 8.13
N SER A 146 3.85 -7.49 8.72
CA SER A 146 5.07 -6.65 8.74
C SER A 146 5.23 -5.86 10.04
N GLU A 147 6.44 -5.34 10.29
CA GLU A 147 6.67 -4.40 11.40
C GLU A 147 5.97 -3.07 11.15
N THR A 148 5.83 -2.63 9.89
CA THR A 148 5.11 -1.40 9.54
C THR A 148 3.62 -1.53 9.86
N SER A 149 3.01 -2.67 9.51
CA SER A 149 1.62 -3.00 9.85
C SER A 149 1.43 -2.97 11.37
N THR A 150 2.38 -3.54 12.12
CA THR A 150 2.35 -3.55 13.60
C THR A 150 2.43 -2.13 14.17
N ARG A 151 3.34 -1.30 13.66
CA ARG A 151 3.54 0.08 14.13
C ARG A 151 2.34 0.98 13.85
N ASN A 152 1.66 0.77 12.73
CA ASN A 152 0.51 1.55 12.29
C ASN A 152 -0.82 0.84 12.56
N PHE A 153 -0.83 -0.20 13.41
CA PHE A 153 -1.98 -1.08 13.59
C PHE A 153 -3.26 -0.31 13.97
N ASN A 154 -3.18 0.58 14.96
CA ASN A 154 -4.34 1.36 15.40
C ASN A 154 -4.88 2.26 14.26
N THR A 155 -3.99 2.92 13.51
CA THR A 155 -4.40 3.73 12.35
C THR A 155 -5.02 2.87 11.25
N LEU A 156 -4.49 1.67 11.00
CA LEU A 156 -5.11 0.71 10.08
C LEU A 156 -6.53 0.33 10.56
N MET A 157 -6.72 0.09 11.85
CA MET A 157 -8.04 -0.21 12.42
C MET A 157 -9.02 0.94 12.21
N GLU A 158 -8.61 2.18 12.41
CA GLU A 158 -9.42 3.36 12.12
C GLU A 158 -9.76 3.46 10.62
N ILE A 159 -8.80 3.22 9.73
CA ILE A 159 -9.03 3.24 8.28
C ILE A 159 -10.09 2.19 7.90
N ILE A 160 -9.99 0.98 8.46
CA ILE A 160 -10.93 -0.13 8.21
C ILE A 160 -12.34 0.24 8.70
N GLN A 161 -12.46 0.90 9.85
CA GLN A 161 -13.75 1.38 10.35
C GLN A 161 -14.47 2.28 9.35
N THR A 162 -13.73 3.12 8.65
CA THR A 162 -14.28 4.09 7.69
C THR A 162 -14.27 3.60 6.23
N MET A 163 -13.77 2.40 5.99
CA MET A 163 -13.56 1.86 4.64
C MET A 163 -14.89 1.67 3.92
N LYS A 164 -14.93 2.06 2.64
CA LYS A 164 -16.06 1.81 1.74
C LYS A 164 -15.58 0.95 0.59
N PHE A 165 -16.11 -0.27 0.48
CA PHE A 165 -15.73 -1.19 -0.58
C PHE A 165 -16.39 -0.80 -1.91
N GLU A 166 -15.66 -1.01 -3.00
CA GLU A 166 -16.16 -0.82 -4.37
C GLU A 166 -16.57 -2.19 -4.96
N LYS A 167 -17.58 -2.19 -5.85
CA LYS A 167 -18.08 -3.41 -6.54
C LYS A 167 -17.21 -3.83 -7.71
#